data_AF-A0AAD6JHH4-F1
#
_entry.id   AF-A0AAD6JHH4-F1
#
_cell.length_a   1.000
_cell.length_b   1.000
_cell.length_c   1.000
_cell.angle_alpha   90.00
_cell.angle_beta   90.00
_cell.angle_gamma   90.00
#
_symmetry.space_group_name_H-M   'P 1'
#
loop_
_entity.id
_entity.type
_entity.pdbx_description
1 polymer ?
#
loop_
_entity_poly.entity_id
_entity_poly.type
_entity_poly.pdbx_seq_one_letter_code
_entity_poly.pdbx_strand_id
1 'polypeptide(L)'
;MEALAGINLEMGNDDTSSVHADKCLELLGKVDLKNSDEGSEVAIARAKAIKGLTELVQGNLESAEPFFQGFLDNKGCIGNAALSYGEFLHATRNFSLAKDIYQKVIQEVAKKKDFTDVHALAACNMASEEVLLAATCSLGQLEVHMGNFGNAEETLTTALNRAEQLFGSRHPKVGVVLTCMALMFQHKAKQEHSSSLLIQEGLYRRAIDLLKAPPLDLEVNRTMRSRMDIIALARGGYAETLCIQENRKPEGEKMKRWAEAAWRNRSLSLSEALKISDSSTRMPVVDARIVRAL
;
A
#
# COMPACT_ATOMS: atom_id res chain seq x y z
N MET A 1 18.89 -8.28 -5.93
CA MET A 1 18.10 -7.72 -7.04
C MET A 1 16.67 -7.41 -6.59
N GLU A 2 15.96 -8.35 -5.99
CA GLU A 2 14.58 -8.13 -5.47
C GLU A 2 14.49 -6.95 -4.48
N ALA A 3 15.39 -6.92 -3.50
CA ALA A 3 15.55 -5.81 -2.56
C ALA A 3 15.80 -4.45 -3.24
N LEU A 4 16.56 -4.44 -4.34
CA LEU A 4 16.82 -3.21 -5.07
C LEU A 4 15.58 -2.73 -5.82
N ALA A 5 14.76 -3.64 -6.35
CA ALA A 5 13.48 -3.28 -6.94
C ALA A 5 12.56 -2.64 -5.87
N GLY A 6 12.37 -3.30 -4.73
CA GLY A 6 11.55 -2.78 -3.63
C GLY A 6 11.98 -1.40 -3.12
N ILE A 7 13.28 -1.18 -2.89
CA ILE A 7 13.81 0.13 -2.48
C ILE A 7 13.54 1.19 -3.54
N ASN A 8 13.70 0.86 -4.83
CA ASN A 8 13.42 1.82 -5.89
C ASN A 8 11.93 2.18 -5.97
N LEU A 9 11.01 1.25 -5.69
CA LEU A 9 9.58 1.57 -5.56
C LEU A 9 9.31 2.56 -4.43
N GLU A 10 9.93 2.36 -3.26
CA GLU A 10 9.79 3.29 -2.11
C GLU A 10 10.35 4.69 -2.44
N MET A 11 11.45 4.74 -3.20
CA MET A 11 12.07 5.98 -3.63
C MET A 11 11.35 6.67 -4.80
N GLY A 12 10.35 6.02 -5.41
CA GLY A 12 9.62 6.52 -6.58
C GLY A 12 10.43 6.44 -7.89
N ASN A 13 11.39 5.52 -7.98
CA ASN A 13 12.20 5.23 -9.17
C ASN A 13 11.62 4.01 -9.92
N ASP A 14 10.37 4.14 -10.38
CA ASP A 14 9.57 3.03 -10.90
C ASP A 14 10.21 2.33 -12.12
N ASP A 15 10.84 3.09 -13.02
CA ASP A 15 11.54 2.54 -14.19
C ASP A 15 12.77 1.70 -13.77
N THR A 16 13.51 2.18 -12.77
CA THR A 16 14.68 1.46 -12.23
C THR A 16 14.24 0.19 -11.49
N SER A 17 13.11 0.26 -10.76
CA SER A 17 12.51 -0.93 -10.16
C SER A 17 12.16 -1.97 -11.21
N SER A 18 11.53 -1.56 -12.31
CA SER A 18 11.12 -2.46 -13.39
C SER A 18 12.32 -3.20 -13.99
N VAL A 19 13.40 -2.48 -14.31
CA VAL A 19 14.65 -3.09 -14.80
C VAL A 19 15.23 -4.09 -13.80
N HIS A 20 15.20 -3.79 -12.50
CA HIS A 20 15.67 -4.72 -11.49
C HIS A 20 14.76 -5.95 -11.34
N ALA A 21 13.45 -5.78 -11.43
CA ALA A 21 12.47 -6.87 -11.39
C ALA A 21 12.58 -7.80 -12.61
N ASP A 22 12.74 -7.24 -13.82
CA ASP A 22 12.97 -8.01 -15.05
C ASP A 22 14.25 -8.84 -14.95
N LYS A 23 15.33 -8.24 -14.44
CA LYS A 23 16.59 -8.94 -14.22
C LYS A 23 16.49 -10.01 -13.12
N CYS A 24 15.64 -9.85 -12.10
CA CYS A 24 15.35 -10.93 -11.14
C CYS A 24 14.74 -12.15 -11.85
N LEU A 25 13.75 -11.91 -12.72
CA LEU A 25 13.08 -12.98 -13.46
C LEU A 25 14.03 -13.68 -14.45
N GLU A 26 14.85 -12.92 -15.18
CA GLU A 26 15.80 -13.47 -16.14
C GLU A 26 16.82 -14.41 -15.47
N LEU A 27 17.33 -14.03 -14.28
CA LEU A 27 18.29 -14.84 -13.54
C LEU A 27 17.68 -16.16 -13.04
N LEU A 28 16.41 -16.15 -12.66
CA LEU A 28 15.71 -17.34 -12.15
C LEU A 28 15.14 -18.21 -13.28
N GLY A 29 14.81 -17.64 -14.44
CA GLY A 29 14.38 -18.40 -15.62
C GLY A 29 15.49 -19.26 -16.24
N LYS A 30 16.76 -18.99 -15.90
CA LYS A 30 17.91 -19.81 -16.30
C LYS A 30 18.17 -21.00 -15.37
N VAL A 31 17.41 -21.13 -14.28
CA VAL A 31 17.50 -22.26 -13.33
C VAL A 31 16.66 -23.42 -13.87
N ASP A 32 17.28 -24.58 -14.08
CA ASP A 32 16.64 -25.73 -14.73
C ASP A 32 15.56 -26.35 -13.82
N LEU A 33 14.29 -26.21 -14.20
CA LEU A 33 13.09 -26.54 -13.39
C LEU A 33 12.90 -28.04 -13.14
N LYS A 34 13.67 -28.90 -13.80
CA LYS A 34 13.50 -30.36 -13.71
C LYS A 34 14.00 -30.97 -12.40
N ASN A 35 14.79 -30.23 -11.62
CA ASN A 35 15.31 -30.62 -10.30
C ASN A 35 15.20 -29.48 -9.27
N SER A 36 14.12 -28.68 -9.30
CA SER A 36 13.99 -27.54 -8.39
C SER A 36 13.68 -27.98 -6.97
N ASP A 37 14.60 -27.71 -6.05
CA ASP A 37 14.36 -27.78 -4.60
C ASP A 37 13.38 -26.67 -4.16
N GLU A 38 12.74 -26.85 -3.00
CA GLU A 38 11.72 -25.97 -2.42
C GLU A 38 12.15 -24.49 -2.39
N GLY A 39 13.45 -24.23 -2.12
CA GLY A 39 14.02 -22.89 -2.12
C GLY A 39 13.96 -22.18 -3.49
N SER A 40 14.03 -22.92 -4.60
CA SER A 40 13.96 -22.36 -5.96
C SER A 40 12.53 -21.94 -6.34
N GLU A 41 11.52 -22.70 -5.92
CA GLU A 41 10.11 -22.34 -6.12
C GLU A 41 9.75 -21.05 -5.37
N VAL A 42 10.21 -20.94 -4.12
CA VAL A 42 10.05 -19.72 -3.30
C VAL A 42 10.69 -18.51 -3.99
N ALA A 43 11.93 -18.64 -4.46
CA ALA A 43 12.63 -17.55 -5.14
C ALA A 43 11.91 -17.08 -6.41
N ILE A 44 11.37 -18.00 -7.21
CA ILE A 44 10.60 -17.68 -8.42
C ILE A 44 9.30 -16.94 -8.06
N ALA A 45 8.56 -17.41 -7.07
CA ALA A 45 7.33 -16.75 -6.62
C ALA A 45 7.61 -15.32 -6.16
N ARG A 46 8.71 -15.11 -5.42
CA ARG A 46 9.13 -13.79 -4.95
C ARG A 46 9.50 -12.84 -6.11
N ALA A 47 10.23 -13.33 -7.11
CA ALA A 47 10.58 -12.55 -8.29
C ALA A 47 9.36 -12.19 -9.15
N LYS A 48 8.40 -13.12 -9.28
CA LYS A 48 7.11 -12.83 -9.93
C LYS A 48 6.34 -11.78 -9.13
N ALA A 49 6.25 -11.90 -7.82
CA ALA A 49 5.54 -10.95 -6.97
C ALA A 49 6.11 -9.53 -7.04
N ILE A 50 7.44 -9.36 -7.01
CA ILE A 50 8.03 -8.01 -7.12
C ILE A 50 7.82 -7.39 -8.50
N LYS A 51 7.79 -8.20 -9.56
CA LYS A 51 7.45 -7.73 -10.91
C LYS A 51 5.97 -7.34 -10.97
N GLY A 52 5.07 -8.19 -10.50
CA GLY A 52 3.65 -7.90 -10.38
C GLY A 52 3.38 -6.61 -9.59
N LEU A 53 4.03 -6.43 -8.42
CA LEU A 53 3.94 -5.21 -7.62
C LEU A 53 4.46 -3.98 -8.38
N THR A 54 5.54 -4.11 -9.15
CA THR A 54 6.05 -3.01 -9.97
C THR A 54 5.04 -2.61 -11.05
N GLU A 55 4.37 -3.56 -11.69
CA GLU A 55 3.30 -3.29 -12.66
C GLU A 55 2.07 -2.65 -11.99
N LEU A 56 1.73 -3.07 -10.75
CA LEU A 56 0.66 -2.45 -9.95
C LEU A 56 0.93 -0.97 -9.69
N VAL A 57 2.15 -0.63 -9.23
CA VAL A 57 2.58 0.75 -8.97
C VAL A 57 2.54 1.59 -10.25
N GLN A 58 2.88 1.00 -11.39
CA GLN A 58 2.80 1.68 -12.69
C GLN A 58 1.36 1.83 -13.19
N GLY A 59 0.37 1.26 -12.50
CA GLY A 59 -1.04 1.37 -12.83
C GLY A 59 -1.55 0.28 -13.78
N ASN A 60 -0.74 -0.70 -14.14
CA ASN A 60 -1.06 -1.68 -15.18
C ASN A 60 -1.59 -2.99 -14.57
N LEU A 61 -2.90 -3.09 -14.27
CA LEU A 61 -3.49 -4.32 -13.71
C LEU A 61 -3.36 -5.52 -14.66
N GLU A 62 -3.64 -5.31 -15.95
CA GLU A 62 -3.53 -6.36 -16.98
C GLU A 62 -2.09 -6.86 -17.13
N SER A 63 -1.10 -5.99 -16.93
CA SER A 63 0.32 -6.39 -16.96
C SER A 63 0.77 -7.07 -15.67
N ALA A 64 0.11 -6.79 -14.53
CA ALA A 64 0.39 -7.46 -13.26
C ALA A 64 -0.17 -8.90 -13.22
N GLU A 65 -1.34 -9.15 -13.83
CA GLU A 65 -2.06 -10.42 -13.75
C GLU A 65 -1.23 -11.68 -14.11
N PRO A 66 -0.44 -11.71 -15.20
CA PRO A 66 0.34 -12.90 -15.57
C PRO A 66 1.34 -13.33 -14.49
N PHE A 67 1.80 -12.39 -13.66
CA PHE A 67 2.75 -12.69 -12.58
C PHE A 67 2.09 -13.33 -11.35
N PHE A 68 0.76 -13.22 -11.24
CA PHE A 68 -0.04 -13.78 -10.16
C PHE A 68 -0.90 -14.98 -10.59
N GLN A 69 -0.80 -15.42 -11.84
CA GLN A 69 -1.49 -16.63 -12.30
C GLN A 69 -0.91 -17.89 -11.62
N GLY A 70 -1.80 -18.73 -11.05
CA GLY A 70 -1.40 -19.94 -10.32
C GLY A 70 -0.64 -19.66 -9.01
N PHE A 71 -0.68 -18.43 -8.51
CA PHE A 71 0.11 -18.03 -7.34
C PHE A 71 -0.42 -18.64 -6.05
N LEU A 72 -1.72 -18.95 -5.96
CA LEU A 72 -2.33 -19.56 -4.77
C LEU A 72 -1.76 -20.95 -4.47
N ASP A 73 -1.56 -21.76 -5.50
CA ASP A 73 -1.09 -23.15 -5.39
C ASP A 73 0.45 -23.25 -5.26
N ASN A 74 1.15 -22.13 -5.34
CA ASN A 74 2.60 -22.06 -5.26
C ASN A 74 3.07 -22.03 -3.80
N LYS A 75 3.98 -22.95 -3.42
CA LYS A 75 4.59 -22.99 -2.07
C LYS A 75 5.30 -21.69 -1.68
N GLY A 76 5.75 -20.91 -2.66
CA GLY A 76 6.34 -19.59 -2.48
C GLY A 76 5.34 -18.46 -2.20
N CYS A 77 4.04 -18.74 -2.13
CA CYS A 77 2.99 -17.79 -1.74
C CYS A 77 2.96 -17.58 -0.23
N ILE A 78 4.03 -16.96 0.27
CA ILE A 78 4.26 -16.62 1.67
C ILE A 78 4.82 -15.20 1.80
N GLY A 79 4.67 -14.59 2.98
CA GLY A 79 5.26 -13.29 3.31
C GLY A 79 4.99 -12.20 2.27
N ASN A 80 6.05 -11.58 1.75
CA ASN A 80 5.96 -10.47 0.79
C ASN A 80 5.28 -10.86 -0.53
N ALA A 81 5.48 -12.11 -0.98
CA ALA A 81 4.90 -12.61 -2.22
C ALA A 81 3.37 -12.73 -2.09
N ALA A 82 2.91 -13.36 -1.02
CA ALA A 82 1.48 -13.46 -0.70
C ALA A 82 0.84 -12.08 -0.48
N LEU A 83 1.50 -11.17 0.22
CA LEU A 83 0.97 -9.81 0.43
C LEU A 83 0.76 -9.06 -0.89
N SER A 84 1.73 -9.10 -1.81
CA SER A 84 1.62 -8.45 -3.13
C SER A 84 0.49 -9.07 -3.97
N TYR A 85 0.28 -10.39 -3.85
CA TYR A 85 -0.86 -11.06 -4.47
C TYR A 85 -2.19 -10.63 -3.85
N GLY A 86 -2.26 -10.51 -2.52
CA GLY A 86 -3.44 -10.00 -1.81
C GLY A 86 -3.81 -8.57 -2.26
N GLU A 87 -2.83 -7.71 -2.47
CA GLU A 87 -3.04 -6.33 -2.96
C GLU A 87 -3.52 -6.30 -4.41
N PHE A 88 -3.02 -7.18 -5.28
CA PHE A 88 -3.57 -7.37 -6.62
C PHE A 88 -5.05 -7.79 -6.57
N LEU A 89 -5.39 -8.78 -5.74
CA LEU A 89 -6.77 -9.24 -5.54
C LEU A 89 -7.67 -8.13 -4.98
N HIS A 90 -7.16 -7.34 -4.04
CA HIS A 90 -7.87 -6.21 -3.45
C HIS A 90 -8.12 -5.12 -4.50
N ALA A 91 -7.11 -4.75 -5.28
CA ALA A 91 -7.23 -3.77 -6.36
C ALA A 91 -8.22 -4.22 -7.45
N THR A 92 -8.30 -5.52 -7.72
CA THR A 92 -9.22 -6.16 -8.69
C THR A 92 -10.58 -6.57 -8.11
N ARG A 93 -10.88 -6.16 -6.87
CA ARG A 93 -12.15 -6.41 -6.16
C ARG A 93 -12.45 -7.86 -5.79
N ASN A 94 -11.48 -8.77 -5.86
CA ASN A 94 -11.62 -10.11 -5.30
C ASN A 94 -11.44 -10.09 -3.77
N PHE A 95 -12.36 -9.43 -3.07
CA PHE A 95 -12.24 -9.14 -1.65
C PHE A 95 -12.22 -10.39 -0.76
N SER A 96 -12.96 -11.44 -1.14
CA SER A 96 -12.97 -12.69 -0.39
C SER A 96 -11.58 -13.31 -0.35
N LEU A 97 -10.96 -13.49 -1.53
CA LEU A 97 -9.63 -14.11 -1.59
C LEU A 97 -8.55 -13.17 -1.04
N ALA A 98 -8.66 -11.85 -1.27
CA ALA A 98 -7.74 -10.88 -0.68
C ALA A 98 -7.74 -10.96 0.86
N LYS A 99 -8.92 -11.10 1.48
CA LYS A 99 -9.07 -11.26 2.93
C LYS A 99 -8.37 -12.50 3.44
N ASP A 100 -8.62 -13.64 2.80
CA ASP A 100 -8.00 -14.92 3.16
C ASP A 100 -6.48 -14.85 3.08
N ILE A 101 -5.95 -14.22 2.02
CA ILE A 101 -4.50 -14.03 1.84
C ILE A 101 -3.91 -13.11 2.91
N TYR A 102 -4.52 -11.95 3.21
CA TYR A 102 -4.02 -11.07 4.26
C TYR A 102 -4.03 -11.73 5.64
N GLN A 103 -5.12 -12.45 5.98
CA GLN A 103 -5.20 -13.19 7.24
C GLN A 103 -4.16 -14.30 7.32
N LYS A 104 -3.93 -15.03 6.22
CA LYS A 104 -2.86 -16.05 6.13
C LYS A 104 -1.49 -15.43 6.40
N VAL A 105 -1.15 -14.33 5.73
CA VAL A 105 0.15 -13.63 5.94
C VAL A 105 0.31 -13.19 7.38
N ILE A 106 -0.72 -12.59 7.98
CA ILE A 106 -0.69 -12.14 9.39
C ILE A 106 -0.45 -13.32 10.34
N GLN A 107 -1.16 -14.44 10.13
CA GLN A 107 -1.03 -15.63 10.97
C GLN A 107 0.33 -16.32 10.81
N GLU A 108 0.84 -16.42 9.59
CA GLU A 108 2.14 -17.05 9.30
C GLU A 108 3.29 -16.28 9.94
N VAL A 109 3.31 -14.95 9.80
CA VAL A 109 4.34 -14.12 10.41
C VAL A 109 4.23 -14.14 11.94
N ALA A 110 3.01 -14.15 12.50
CA ALA A 110 2.82 -14.22 13.95
C ALA A 110 3.27 -15.56 14.57
N LYS A 111 3.19 -16.67 13.82
CA LYS A 111 3.58 -18.01 14.30
C LYS A 111 5.09 -18.26 14.24
N LYS A 112 5.80 -17.68 13.27
CA LYS A 112 7.24 -17.86 13.09
C LYS A 112 8.03 -16.91 14.00
N LYS A 113 8.20 -17.29 15.28
CA LYS A 113 9.06 -16.59 16.25
C LYS A 113 10.56 -16.82 16.03
N ASP A 114 10.93 -17.91 15.35
CA ASP A 114 12.32 -18.23 15.00
C ASP A 114 12.62 -17.80 13.56
N PHE A 115 13.35 -16.70 13.42
CA PHE A 115 13.73 -16.08 12.14
C PHE A 115 15.02 -16.67 11.53
N THR A 116 15.44 -17.87 11.96
CA THR A 116 16.67 -18.52 11.51
C THR A 116 16.58 -19.15 10.12
N ASP A 117 15.38 -19.30 9.57
CA ASP A 117 15.21 -19.79 8.21
C ASP A 117 15.34 -18.63 7.21
N VAL A 118 16.51 -18.59 6.56
CA VAL A 118 16.90 -17.64 5.50
C VAL A 118 15.90 -17.66 4.32
N HIS A 119 15.10 -18.73 4.18
CA HIS A 119 14.06 -18.84 3.17
C HIS A 119 12.67 -18.34 3.61
N ALA A 120 12.44 -18.08 4.90
CA ALA A 120 11.08 -18.13 5.43
C ALA A 120 10.22 -16.87 5.26
N LEU A 121 10.76 -15.65 5.30
CA LEU A 121 9.90 -14.44 5.31
C LEU A 121 10.57 -13.18 4.77
N ALA A 122 11.89 -13.16 4.66
CA ALA A 122 12.66 -11.98 4.33
C ALA A 122 13.61 -12.27 3.16
N ALA A 123 13.17 -11.96 1.95
CA ALA A 123 14.07 -11.18 1.12
C ALA A 123 13.26 -10.18 0.28
N CYS A 124 13.96 -9.10 -0.10
CA CYS A 124 13.48 -7.73 -0.35
C CYS A 124 13.84 -6.68 0.71
N ASN A 125 14.91 -6.82 1.50
CA ASN A 125 15.31 -5.78 2.46
C ASN A 125 14.27 -5.45 3.57
N MET A 126 13.16 -6.18 3.65
CA MET A 126 12.02 -5.88 4.51
C MET A 126 11.92 -6.95 5.58
N ALA A 127 11.99 -6.53 6.84
CA ALA A 127 11.81 -7.42 7.98
C ALA A 127 10.40 -8.02 7.97
N SER A 128 10.25 -9.24 8.49
CA SER A 128 8.96 -9.91 8.71
C SER A 128 7.91 -8.99 9.34
N GLU A 129 8.35 -8.16 10.30
CA GLU A 129 7.52 -7.16 10.98
C GLU A 129 6.95 -6.08 10.04
N GLU A 130 7.68 -5.69 8.99
CA GLU A 130 7.17 -4.73 8.00
C GLU A 130 6.09 -5.34 7.12
N VAL A 131 6.27 -6.61 6.72
CA VAL A 131 5.26 -7.38 5.97
C VAL A 131 4.01 -7.54 6.82
N LEU A 132 4.17 -7.83 8.11
CA LEU A 132 3.06 -7.93 9.06
C LEU A 132 2.32 -6.62 9.25
N LEU A 133 3.04 -5.50 9.41
CA LEU A 133 2.43 -4.16 9.44
C LEU A 133 1.61 -3.90 8.18
N ALA A 134 2.19 -4.14 7.01
CA ALA A 134 1.54 -3.85 5.75
C ALA A 134 0.33 -4.75 5.51
N ALA A 135 0.42 -6.06 5.76
CA ALA A 135 -0.72 -6.96 5.67
C ALA A 135 -1.85 -6.56 6.62
N THR A 136 -1.53 -6.13 7.84
CA THR A 136 -2.52 -5.60 8.80
C THR A 136 -3.15 -4.32 8.26
N CYS A 137 -2.36 -3.40 7.70
CA CYS A 137 -2.87 -2.16 7.13
C CYS A 137 -3.76 -2.41 5.90
N SER A 138 -3.37 -3.32 5.01
CA SER A 138 -4.15 -3.70 3.81
C SER A 138 -5.44 -4.44 4.17
N LEU A 139 -5.43 -5.29 5.20
CA LEU A 139 -6.66 -5.89 5.74
C LEU A 139 -7.61 -4.83 6.29
N GLY A 140 -7.09 -3.84 7.03
CA GLY A 140 -7.88 -2.73 7.53
C GLY A 140 -8.56 -1.95 6.38
N GLN A 141 -7.81 -1.63 5.32
CA GLN A 141 -8.36 -0.99 4.11
C GLN A 141 -9.39 -1.87 3.41
N LEU A 142 -9.18 -3.19 3.36
CA LEU A 142 -10.13 -4.13 2.76
C LEU A 142 -11.47 -4.13 3.52
N GLU A 143 -11.43 -4.13 4.85
CA GLU A 143 -12.64 -4.02 5.68
C GLU A 143 -13.38 -2.69 5.42
N VAL A 144 -12.66 -1.57 5.18
CA VAL A 144 -13.29 -0.31 4.73
C VAL A 144 -14.03 -0.51 3.42
N HIS A 145 -13.39 -1.16 2.44
CA HIS A 145 -13.98 -1.37 1.11
C HIS A 145 -15.16 -2.34 1.14
N MET A 146 -15.22 -3.21 2.15
CA MET A 146 -16.37 -4.08 2.43
C MET A 146 -17.46 -3.42 3.28
N GLY A 147 -17.26 -2.19 3.75
CA GLY A 147 -18.20 -1.46 4.62
C GLY A 147 -18.16 -1.89 6.10
N ASN A 148 -17.19 -2.71 6.50
CA ASN A 148 -17.05 -3.24 7.86
C ASN A 148 -16.22 -2.28 8.74
N PHE A 149 -16.74 -1.08 8.99
CA PHE A 149 -15.97 -0.01 9.66
C PHE A 149 -15.49 -0.36 11.08
N GLY A 150 -16.23 -1.18 11.83
CA GLY A 150 -15.80 -1.62 13.16
C GLY A 150 -14.51 -2.45 13.11
N ASN A 151 -14.48 -3.47 12.23
CA ASN A 151 -13.29 -4.30 12.02
C ASN A 151 -12.14 -3.47 11.44
N ALA A 152 -12.45 -2.54 10.52
CA ALA A 152 -11.44 -1.66 9.93
C ALA A 152 -10.75 -0.78 10.98
N GLU A 153 -11.52 -0.19 11.89
CA GLU A 153 -10.98 0.65 12.97
C GLU A 153 -10.08 -0.15 13.93
N GLU A 154 -10.50 -1.34 14.37
CA GLU A 154 -9.68 -2.21 15.21
C GLU A 154 -8.39 -2.65 14.50
N THR A 155 -8.50 -3.06 13.24
CA THR A 155 -7.38 -3.54 12.45
C THR A 155 -6.37 -2.42 12.16
N LEU A 156 -6.84 -1.23 11.76
CA LEU A 156 -5.96 -0.09 11.51
C LEU A 156 -5.35 0.47 12.80
N THR A 157 -6.05 0.40 13.94
CA THR A 157 -5.47 0.73 15.25
C THR A 157 -4.34 -0.24 15.61
N THR A 158 -4.51 -1.53 15.34
CA THR A 158 -3.45 -2.54 15.51
C THR A 158 -2.25 -2.23 14.61
N ALA A 159 -2.48 -1.87 13.35
CA ALA A 159 -1.42 -1.44 12.43
C ALA A 159 -0.70 -0.18 12.95
N LEU A 160 -1.43 0.79 13.49
CA LEU A 160 -0.86 2.04 14.01
C LEU A 160 0.07 1.76 15.20
N ASN A 161 -0.40 0.98 16.18
CA ASN A 161 0.40 0.59 17.35
C ASN A 161 1.68 -0.14 16.92
N ARG A 162 1.59 -1.04 15.93
CA ARG A 162 2.76 -1.71 15.36
C ARG A 162 3.73 -0.74 14.72
N ALA A 163 3.23 0.19 13.89
CA ALA A 163 4.07 1.17 13.23
C ALA A 163 4.82 2.06 14.25
N GLU A 164 4.14 2.48 15.31
CA GLU A 164 4.75 3.28 16.38
C GLU A 164 5.79 2.48 17.18
N GLN A 165 5.55 1.18 17.44
CA GLN A 165 6.51 0.32 18.14
C GLN A 165 7.75 0.00 17.29
N LEU A 166 7.56 -0.30 15.99
CA LEU A 166 8.64 -0.71 15.10
C LEU A 166 9.53 0.45 14.67
N PHE A 167 8.95 1.62 14.41
CA PHE A 167 9.68 2.73 13.80
C PHE A 167 9.75 4.00 14.68
N GLY A 168 8.97 4.04 15.76
CA GLY A 168 8.77 5.23 16.58
C GLY A 168 7.62 6.12 16.08
N SER A 169 7.04 6.89 17.00
CA SER A 169 5.83 7.71 16.77
C SER A 169 5.99 8.86 15.77
N ARG A 170 7.24 9.20 15.40
CA ARG A 170 7.58 10.25 14.42
C ARG A 170 7.95 9.71 13.04
N HIS A 171 7.83 8.40 12.82
CA HIS A 171 8.24 7.80 11.56
C HIS A 171 7.22 8.02 10.43
N PRO A 172 7.65 8.24 9.18
CA PRO A 172 6.74 8.40 8.04
C PRO A 172 5.75 7.25 7.82
N LYS A 173 6.12 6.00 8.14
CA LYS A 173 5.19 4.84 8.09
C LYS A 173 4.00 4.97 9.04
N VAL A 174 4.15 5.67 10.17
CA VAL A 174 3.03 6.03 11.05
C VAL A 174 2.08 6.99 10.30
N GLY A 175 2.62 7.96 9.55
CA GLY A 175 1.84 8.85 8.70
C GLY A 175 1.04 8.14 7.60
N VAL A 176 1.58 7.05 7.04
CA VAL A 176 0.86 6.19 6.08
C VAL A 176 -0.37 5.55 6.73
N VAL A 177 -0.21 4.90 7.88
CA VAL A 177 -1.32 4.25 8.58
C VAL A 177 -2.37 5.27 9.02
N LEU A 178 -1.95 6.45 9.49
CA LEU A 178 -2.87 7.54 9.84
C LEU A 178 -3.67 8.05 8.64
N THR A 179 -3.07 8.04 7.44
CA THR A 179 -3.78 8.39 6.20
C THR A 179 -4.87 7.36 5.91
N CYS A 180 -4.57 6.05 6.03
CA CYS A 180 -5.58 4.99 5.90
C CYS A 180 -6.70 5.12 6.93
N MET A 181 -6.39 5.46 8.19
CA MET A 181 -7.40 5.71 9.22
C MET A 181 -8.26 6.94 8.92
N ALA A 182 -7.65 8.03 8.43
CA ALA A 182 -8.39 9.24 8.08
C ALA A 182 -9.37 8.97 6.91
N LEU A 183 -8.92 8.22 5.90
CA LEU A 183 -9.76 7.75 4.79
C LEU A 183 -10.89 6.85 5.30
N MET A 184 -10.60 5.91 6.22
CA MET A 184 -11.62 5.06 6.84
C MET A 184 -12.73 5.89 7.49
N PHE A 185 -12.38 6.86 8.35
CA PHE A 185 -13.37 7.72 9.02
C PHE A 185 -14.14 8.59 8.03
N GLN A 186 -13.51 9.00 6.93
CA GLN A 186 -14.15 9.74 5.85
C GLN A 186 -15.17 8.87 5.10
N HIS A 187 -14.83 7.62 4.78
CA HIS A 187 -15.76 6.68 4.14
C HIS A 187 -16.92 6.30 5.06
N LYS A 188 -16.63 6.06 6.34
CA LYS A 188 -17.64 5.82 7.38
C LYS A 188 -18.63 6.98 7.47
N ALA A 189 -18.13 8.21 7.55
CA ALA A 189 -18.97 9.41 7.61
C ALA A 189 -19.87 9.56 6.37
N LYS A 190 -19.32 9.29 5.18
CA LYS A 190 -20.07 9.34 3.91
C LYS A 190 -21.17 8.27 3.85
N GLN A 191 -20.89 7.04 4.28
CA GLN A 191 -21.82 5.91 4.19
C GLN A 191 -22.87 5.90 5.31
N GLU A 192 -22.49 6.27 6.53
CA GLU A 192 -23.38 6.29 7.70
C GLU A 192 -24.10 7.65 7.88
N HIS A 193 -23.84 8.62 6.99
CA HIS A 193 -24.31 10.01 7.13
C HIS A 193 -23.96 10.62 8.50
N SER A 194 -22.81 10.24 9.05
CA SER A 194 -22.32 10.68 10.36
C SER A 194 -21.25 11.77 10.23
N SER A 195 -20.91 12.41 11.35
CA SER A 195 -19.83 13.41 11.38
C SER A 195 -18.63 12.87 12.16
N SER A 196 -17.47 12.86 11.52
CA SER A 196 -16.18 12.54 12.14
C SER A 196 -15.11 13.57 11.79
N LEU A 197 -15.54 14.81 11.48
CA LEU A 197 -14.72 15.87 10.89
C LEU A 197 -13.47 16.19 11.71
N LEU A 198 -13.61 16.33 13.04
CA LEU A 198 -12.49 16.64 13.93
C LEU A 198 -11.45 15.51 14.00
N ILE A 199 -11.92 14.26 13.96
CA ILE A 199 -11.06 13.07 13.95
C ILE A 199 -10.30 13.01 12.62
N GLN A 200 -11.00 13.15 11.50
CA GLN A 200 -10.39 13.19 10.17
C GLN A 200 -9.31 14.27 10.06
N GLU A 201 -9.64 15.51 10.47
CA GLU A 201 -8.71 16.63 10.44
C GLU A 201 -7.47 16.38 11.31
N GLY A 202 -7.64 15.88 12.54
CA GLY A 202 -6.52 15.56 13.43
C GLY A 202 -5.59 14.49 12.84
N LEU A 203 -6.17 13.45 12.26
CA LEU A 203 -5.43 12.36 11.62
C LEU A 203 -4.67 12.86 10.38
N TYR A 204 -5.34 13.60 9.49
CA TYR A 204 -4.70 14.14 8.29
C TYR A 204 -3.57 15.12 8.63
N ARG A 205 -3.78 16.01 9.59
CA ARG A 205 -2.74 16.98 10.01
C ARG A 205 -1.50 16.25 10.53
N ARG A 206 -1.68 15.24 11.39
CA ARG A 206 -0.57 14.42 11.90
C ARG A 206 0.08 13.61 10.79
N ALA A 207 -0.70 13.03 9.88
CA ALA A 207 -0.16 12.27 8.75
C ALA A 207 0.72 13.13 7.84
N ILE A 208 0.25 14.31 7.44
CA ILE A 208 0.96 15.26 6.57
C ILE A 208 2.28 15.71 7.20
N ASP A 209 2.30 15.96 8.51
CA ASP A 209 3.51 16.30 9.27
C ASP A 209 4.52 15.15 9.27
N LEU A 210 4.08 13.93 9.61
CA LEU A 210 4.95 12.75 9.66
C LEU A 210 5.48 12.34 8.29
N LEU A 211 4.69 12.53 7.23
CA LEU A 211 5.11 12.32 5.85
C LEU A 211 6.07 13.39 5.34
N LYS A 212 6.30 14.46 6.12
CA LYS A 212 7.14 15.62 5.77
C LYS A 212 6.70 16.27 4.45
N ALA A 213 5.39 16.48 4.31
CA ALA A 213 4.83 17.07 3.11
C ALA A 213 5.44 18.46 2.83
N PRO A 214 5.90 18.74 1.60
CA PRO A 214 6.52 20.02 1.27
C PRO A 214 5.51 21.17 1.38
N PRO A 215 5.93 22.42 1.66
CA PRO A 215 5.03 23.58 1.71
C PRO A 215 4.13 23.71 0.46
N LEU A 216 2.91 24.24 0.63
CA LEU A 216 1.90 24.32 -0.45
C LEU A 216 2.29 25.27 -1.59
N ASP A 217 3.16 26.22 -1.32
CA ASP A 217 3.71 27.20 -2.26
C ASP A 217 4.90 26.64 -3.06
N LEU A 218 5.47 25.51 -2.66
CA LEU A 218 6.54 24.87 -3.38
C LEU A 218 5.99 24.12 -4.60
N GLU A 219 6.49 24.47 -5.79
CA GLU A 219 6.11 23.79 -7.02
C GLU A 219 6.47 22.30 -6.96
N VAL A 220 5.48 21.47 -7.29
CA VAL A 220 5.68 20.02 -7.44
C VAL A 220 6.59 19.80 -8.63
N ASN A 221 7.83 19.40 -8.37
CA ASN A 221 8.81 19.11 -9.41
C ASN A 221 9.16 17.63 -9.48
N ARG A 222 9.83 17.22 -10.56
CA ARG A 222 10.19 15.82 -10.84
C ARG A 222 11.18 15.21 -9.83
N THR A 223 11.84 16.02 -9.01
CA THR A 223 12.83 15.55 -8.02
C THR A 223 12.18 15.05 -6.74
N MET A 224 10.97 15.54 -6.41
CA MET A 224 10.16 15.00 -5.32
C MET A 224 9.55 13.68 -5.79
N ARG A 225 10.13 12.53 -5.45
CA ARG A 225 9.63 11.23 -5.96
C ARG A 225 9.03 10.36 -4.88
N SER A 226 9.74 10.21 -3.77
CA SER A 226 9.31 9.33 -2.68
C SER A 226 8.05 9.88 -2.01
N ARG A 227 7.07 8.99 -1.78
CA ARG A 227 5.84 9.21 -1.00
C ARG A 227 4.86 10.26 -1.52
N MET A 228 5.07 10.81 -2.73
CA MET A 228 4.22 11.86 -3.29
C MET A 228 2.75 11.41 -3.42
N ASP A 229 2.51 10.14 -3.80
CA ASP A 229 1.16 9.59 -3.90
C ASP A 229 0.42 9.61 -2.56
N ILE A 230 1.09 9.19 -1.49
CA ILE A 230 0.50 9.17 -0.15
C ILE A 230 0.31 10.59 0.41
N ILE A 231 1.26 11.50 0.15
CA ILE A 231 1.13 12.90 0.54
C ILE A 231 -0.06 13.55 -0.20
N ALA A 232 -0.22 13.25 -1.48
CA ALA A 232 -1.35 13.71 -2.28
C ALA A 232 -2.68 13.14 -1.77
N LEU A 233 -2.75 11.85 -1.40
CA LEU A 233 -3.94 11.27 -0.75
C LEU A 233 -4.27 11.97 0.57
N ALA A 234 -3.29 12.13 1.45
CA ALA A 234 -3.49 12.78 2.75
C ALA A 234 -3.96 14.23 2.59
N ARG A 235 -3.37 14.98 1.65
CA ARG A 235 -3.77 16.37 1.36
C ARG A 235 -5.10 16.47 0.65
N GLY A 236 -5.39 15.58 -0.28
CA GLY A 236 -6.68 15.55 -0.99
C GLY A 236 -7.83 15.21 -0.04
N GLY A 237 -7.64 14.21 0.81
CA GLY A 237 -8.59 13.86 1.87
C GLY A 237 -8.77 15.00 2.87
N TYR A 238 -7.68 15.64 3.32
CA TYR A 238 -7.77 16.81 4.20
C TYR A 238 -8.50 17.98 3.52
N ALA A 239 -8.22 18.23 2.24
CA ALA A 239 -8.89 19.25 1.48
C ALA A 239 -10.41 19.04 1.42
N GLU A 240 -10.89 17.80 1.24
CA GLU A 240 -12.33 17.50 1.31
C GLU A 240 -12.90 17.86 2.69
N THR A 241 -12.21 17.53 3.79
CA THR A 241 -12.59 17.91 5.16
C THR A 241 -12.65 19.43 5.35
N LEU A 242 -11.73 20.18 4.74
CA LEU A 242 -11.70 21.64 4.82
C LEU A 242 -12.77 22.32 3.96
N CYS A 243 -13.04 21.80 2.76
CA CYS A 243 -14.02 22.38 1.84
C CYS A 243 -15.47 22.30 2.35
N ILE A 244 -15.74 21.41 3.31
CA ILE A 244 -17.03 21.34 4.03
C ILE A 244 -17.23 22.55 4.96
N GLN A 245 -16.14 23.16 5.45
CA GLN A 245 -16.16 24.30 6.37
C GLN A 245 -16.11 25.61 5.58
N GLU A 246 -17.18 26.40 5.57
CA GLU A 246 -17.28 27.63 4.74
C GLU A 246 -16.08 28.57 4.92
N ASN A 247 -15.65 28.80 6.17
CA ASN A 247 -14.53 29.70 6.48
C ASN A 247 -13.16 29.17 6.03
N ARG A 248 -13.05 27.87 5.71
CA ARG A 248 -11.78 27.21 5.34
C ARG A 248 -11.80 26.64 3.92
N LYS A 249 -12.90 26.82 3.19
CA LYS A 249 -13.02 26.40 1.80
C LYS A 249 -11.89 26.93 0.90
N PRO A 250 -11.43 28.19 0.99
CA PRO A 250 -10.30 28.67 0.19
C PRO A 250 -8.99 27.91 0.46
N GLU A 251 -8.73 27.54 1.71
CA GLU A 251 -7.59 26.72 2.13
C GLU A 251 -7.69 25.30 1.56
N GLY A 252 -8.87 24.69 1.68
CA GLY A 252 -9.18 23.38 1.11
C GLY A 252 -8.97 23.34 -0.40
N GLU A 253 -9.50 24.30 -1.15
CA GLU A 253 -9.32 24.38 -2.61
C GLU A 253 -7.85 24.54 -3.02
N LYS A 254 -7.06 25.32 -2.26
CA LYS A 254 -5.61 25.44 -2.50
C LYS A 254 -4.92 24.08 -2.30
N MET A 255 -5.26 23.39 -1.21
CA MET A 255 -4.67 22.10 -0.88
C MET A 255 -5.06 21.00 -1.87
N LYS A 256 -6.31 21.02 -2.33
CA LYS A 256 -6.82 20.11 -3.37
C LYS A 256 -6.04 20.26 -4.68
N ARG A 257 -5.88 21.49 -5.19
CA ARG A 257 -5.11 21.75 -6.43
C ARG A 257 -3.67 21.26 -6.31
N TRP A 258 -3.04 21.49 -5.16
CA TRP A 258 -1.70 20.98 -4.90
C TRP A 258 -1.68 19.44 -4.92
N ALA A 259 -2.63 18.79 -4.26
CA ALA A 259 -2.72 17.34 -4.20
C ALA A 259 -2.94 16.72 -5.58
N GLU A 260 -3.81 17.30 -6.40
CA GLU A 260 -4.04 16.87 -7.78
C GLU A 260 -2.78 16.97 -8.65
N ALA A 261 -2.00 18.06 -8.50
CA ALA A 261 -0.73 18.22 -9.21
C ALA A 261 0.38 17.27 -8.69
N ALA A 262 0.30 16.88 -7.42
CA ALA A 262 1.24 16.00 -6.74
C ALA A 262 1.00 14.50 -6.98
N TRP A 263 -0.22 14.14 -7.38
CA TRP A 263 -0.67 12.77 -7.57
C TRP A 263 0.03 12.10 -8.76
N ARG A 264 0.64 10.93 -8.56
CA ARG A 264 1.42 10.23 -9.62
C ARG A 264 0.90 8.85 -9.96
N ASN A 265 -0.21 8.41 -9.37
CA ASN A 265 -0.83 7.17 -9.80
C ASN A 265 -1.32 7.33 -11.24
N ARG A 266 -0.87 6.45 -12.13
CA ARG A 266 -1.14 6.52 -13.56
C ARG A 266 -2.50 5.95 -13.94
N SER A 267 -3.14 5.22 -13.04
CA SER A 267 -4.34 4.44 -13.32
C SER A 267 -5.63 5.02 -12.74
N LEU A 268 -5.53 5.77 -11.65
CA LEU A 268 -6.64 6.43 -10.98
C LEU A 268 -6.32 7.91 -10.90
N SER A 269 -7.32 8.77 -11.06
CA SER A 269 -7.24 10.15 -10.60
C SER A 269 -7.28 10.21 -9.07
N LEU A 270 -6.78 11.30 -8.48
CA LEU A 270 -6.87 11.52 -7.04
C LEU A 270 -8.33 11.49 -6.57
N SER A 271 -9.25 12.04 -7.38
CA SER A 271 -10.67 12.02 -7.04
C SER A 271 -11.29 10.62 -7.02
N GLU A 272 -10.85 9.71 -7.89
CA GLU A 272 -11.27 8.31 -7.86
C GLU A 272 -10.66 7.60 -6.67
N ALA A 273 -9.39 7.86 -6.36
CA ALA A 273 -8.74 7.27 -5.20
C ALA A 273 -9.36 7.71 -3.85
N LEU A 274 -9.91 8.91 -3.75
CA LEU A 274 -10.63 9.42 -2.57
C LEU A 274 -12.10 9.01 -2.51
N LYS A 275 -12.68 8.55 -3.63
CA LYS A 275 -14.07 8.13 -3.73
C LYS A 275 -14.14 6.62 -3.98
N ILE A 276 -14.26 5.85 -2.90
CA ILE A 276 -14.71 4.45 -3.00
C ILE A 276 -16.11 4.46 -3.61
N SER A 277 -16.20 3.97 -4.84
CA SER A 277 -17.44 3.80 -5.56
C SER A 277 -17.62 2.35 -5.96
N ASP A 278 -18.85 1.85 -5.82
CA ASP A 278 -19.20 0.49 -6.25
C ASP A 278 -19.08 0.30 -7.76
N SER A 279 -19.14 1.37 -8.55
CA SER A 279 -18.97 1.31 -10.01
C SER A 279 -17.52 1.35 -10.47
N SER A 280 -16.55 1.62 -9.57
CA SER A 280 -15.15 1.61 -9.95
C SER A 280 -14.68 0.17 -10.18
N THR A 281 -14.09 -0.08 -11.34
CA THR A 281 -13.49 -1.37 -11.70
C THR A 281 -12.22 -1.67 -10.90
N ARG A 282 -11.63 -0.64 -10.27
CA ARG A 282 -10.40 -0.73 -9.48
C ARG A 282 -10.57 -0.09 -8.10
N MET A 283 -9.94 -0.70 -7.11
CA MET A 283 -9.82 -0.12 -5.77
C MET A 283 -8.43 0.46 -5.53
N PRO A 284 -8.30 1.68 -5.01
CA PRO A 284 -7.02 2.21 -4.55
C PRO A 284 -6.53 1.40 -3.35
N VAL A 285 -5.27 0.98 -3.33
CA VAL A 285 -4.70 0.25 -2.19
C VAL A 285 -3.42 0.93 -1.74
N VAL A 286 -3.34 1.31 -0.47
CA VAL A 286 -2.10 1.87 0.11
C VAL A 286 -1.21 0.73 0.59
N ASP A 287 -0.06 0.57 -0.06
CA ASP A 287 0.99 -0.34 0.37
C ASP A 287 1.92 0.36 1.36
N ALA A 288 1.85 -0.05 2.63
CA ALA A 288 2.63 0.53 3.71
C ALA A 288 4.13 0.12 3.69
N ARG A 289 4.50 -0.92 2.93
CA ARG A 289 5.91 -1.36 2.79
C ARG A 289 6.68 -0.34 1.98
N ILE A 290 6.15 0.01 0.81
CA ILE A 290 6.80 0.93 -0.15
C ILE A 290 6.27 2.36 -0.03
N VAL A 291 5.28 2.61 0.83
CA VAL A 291 4.69 3.94 1.04
C VAL A 291 4.13 4.52 -0.26
N ARG A 292 3.37 3.70 -1.00
CA ARG A 292 2.75 4.05 -2.29
C ARG A 292 1.26 3.73 -2.29
N ALA A 293 0.52 4.45 -3.12
CA ALA A 293 -0.86 4.10 -3.46
C ALA A 293 -0.86 3.38 -4.81
N LEU A 294 -1.31 2.13 -4.80
CA LEU A 294 -1.53 1.26 -5.96
C LEU A 294 -2.86 1.62 -6.62
#